data_AF-A0A7Y2N2J3-F1
#
_entry.id   AF-A0A7Y2N2J3-F1
#
_cell.length_a   1.000
_cell.length_b   1.000
_cell.length_c   1.000
_cell.angle_alpha   90.00
_cell.angle_beta   90.00
_cell.angle_gamma   90.00
#
_symmetry.space_group_name_H-M   'P 1'
#
loop_
_entity.id
_entity.type
_entity.pdbx_description
1 polymer ?
#
loop_
_entity_poly.entity_id
_entity_poly.type
_entity_poly.pdbx_seq_one_letter_code
_entity_poly.pdbx_strand_id
1 'polypeptide(L)' 'MARSDMIVELLDDYGYEQDRFSINWVSSAEADKFVSAVSEMTDKIKKLGPVHSKAQP' A
#
# COMPACT_ATOMS: atom_id res chain seq x y z
N MET A 1 0.84 20.14 -1.86
CA MET A 1 0.61 18.74 -2.24
C MET A 1 1.95 18.05 -2.32
N ALA A 2 2.18 17.03 -1.50
CA ALA A 2 3.38 16.21 -1.56
C ALA A 2 3.23 15.15 -2.65
N ARG A 3 4.35 14.53 -3.06
CA ARG A 3 4.33 13.46 -4.07
C ARG A 3 3.46 12.27 -3.64
N SER A 4 3.40 11.99 -2.34
CA SER A 4 2.54 10.95 -1.76
C SER A 4 1.07 11.19 -2.06
N ASP A 5 0.63 12.44 -1.94
CA ASP A 5 -0.77 12.83 -2.10
C ASP A 5 -1.19 12.63 -3.56
N MET A 6 -0.29 12.96 -4.50
CA MET A 6 -0.51 12.72 -5.92
C MET A 6 -0.60 11.25 -6.30
N ILE A 7 0.15 10.38 -5.61
CA ILE A 7 0.06 8.93 -5.84
C ILE A 7 -1.30 8.41 -5.35
N VAL A 8 -1.79 8.89 -4.21
CA VAL A 8 -3.11 8.50 -3.69
C VAL A 8 -4.21 8.92 -4.66
N GLU A 9 -4.20 10.17 -5.13
CA GLU A 9 -5.18 10.66 -6.11
C GLU A 9 -5.11 9.88 -7.44
N LEU A 10 -3.89 9.63 -7.96
CA LEU A 10 -3.71 8.86 -9.19
C LEU A 10 -4.23 7.42 -9.07
N LEU A 11 -4.01 6.76 -7.93
CA LEU A 11 -4.50 5.40 -7.71
C LEU A 11 -6.03 5.37 -7.64
N ASP A 12 -6.64 6.36 -6.99
CA ASP A 12 -8.10 6.51 -6.93
C ASP A 12 -8.71 6.72 -8.33
N ASP A 13 -8.09 7.57 -9.15
CA ASP A 13 -8.50 7.80 -10.55
C ASP A 13 -8.50 6.52 -11.41
N TYR A 14 -7.61 5.58 -11.09
CA TYR A 14 -7.49 4.29 -11.78
C TYR A 14 -8.36 3.19 -11.14
N GLY A 15 -9.16 3.52 -10.11
CA GLY A 15 -10.08 2.62 -9.45
C GLY A 15 -9.43 1.70 -8.42
N TYR A 16 -8.25 2.04 -7.92
CA TYR A 16 -7.60 1.30 -6.83
C TYR A 16 -8.06 1.82 -5.46
N GLU A 17 -8.25 0.90 -4.52
CA GLU A 17 -8.56 1.22 -3.13
C GLU A 17 -7.36 1.94 -2.47
N GLN A 18 -7.62 3.03 -1.76
CA GLN A 18 -6.57 3.86 -1.12
C GLN A 18 -5.66 3.07 -0.18
N ASP A 19 -6.20 2.03 0.48
CA ASP A 19 -5.47 1.12 1.37
C ASP A 19 -4.37 0.30 0.66
N ARG A 20 -4.29 0.34 -0.68
CA ARG A 20 -3.21 -0.30 -1.46
C ARG A 20 -1.91 0.51 -1.48
N PHE A 21 -1.89 1.71 -0.91
CA PHE A 21 -0.68 2.52 -0.77
C PHE A 21 -0.49 2.98 0.67
N SER A 22 0.74 2.87 1.18
CA SER A 22 1.10 3.42 2.50
C SER A 22 2.57 3.86 2.51
N ILE A 23 2.87 4.86 3.34
CA ILE A 23 4.24 5.35 3.57
C ILE A 23 4.54 5.22 5.06
N ASN A 24 5.67 4.61 5.38
CA ASN A 24 6.15 4.44 6.74
C ASN A 24 7.59 4.97 6.83
N TRP A 25 7.85 5.81 7.83
CA TRP A 25 9.19 6.31 8.15
C TRP A 25 9.82 5.42 9.22
N VAL A 26 10.87 4.69 8.84
CA VAL A 26 11.55 3.75 9.71
C VAL A 26 13.04 4.02 9.68
N SER A 27 13.65 4.20 10.84
CA SER A 27 15.09 4.36 11.01
C SER A 27 15.80 3.00 11.09
N SER A 28 17.13 3.01 11.00
CA SER A 28 17.95 1.79 11.09
C SER A 28 17.89 1.08 12.45
N ALA A 29 17.45 1.78 13.51
CA ALA A 29 17.31 1.21 14.86
C ALA A 29 15.93 0.61 15.13
N GLU A 30 14.96 0.79 14.23
CA GLU A 30 13.56 0.41 14.44
C GLU A 30 13.18 -0.87 13.67
N ALA A 31 13.93 -1.96 13.89
CA ALA A 31 13.71 -3.24 13.20
C ALA A 31 12.28 -3.78 13.41
N ASP A 32 11.78 -3.77 14.64
CA ASP A 32 10.43 -4.26 14.95
C ASP A 32 9.33 -3.45 14.23
N LYS A 33 9.51 -2.12 14.13
CA LYS A 33 8.59 -1.24 13.40
C LYS A 33 8.58 -1.53 11.91
N PHE A 34 9.75 -1.83 11.33
CA PHE A 34 9.83 -2.25 9.93
C PHE A 34 9.03 -3.55 9.71
N VAL A 35 9.25 -4.54 10.57
CA VAL A 35 8.55 -5.84 10.50
C VAL A 35 7.04 -5.64 10.61
N SER A 36 6.57 -4.86 11.58
CA SER A 36 5.15 -4.53 11.73
C SER A 36 4.59 -3.82 10.49
N ALA A 37 5.26 -2.77 9.99
CA ALA A 37 4.78 -2.00 8.85
C ALA A 37 4.62 -2.86 7.59
N VAL A 38 5.60 -3.72 7.29
CA VAL A 38 5.52 -4.65 6.15
C VAL A 38 4.42 -5.70 6.36
N SER A 39 4.30 -6.24 7.56
CA SER A 39 3.31 -7.28 7.87
C SER A 39 1.89 -6.74 7.75
N GLU A 40 1.63 -5.58 8.36
CA GLU A 40 0.32 -4.92 8.31
C GLU A 40 -0.08 -4.54 6.88
N MET A 41 0.85 -3.97 6.11
CA MET A 41 0.60 -3.64 4.70
C MET A 41 0.27 -4.90 3.89
N THR A 42 1.06 -5.97 4.08
CA THR A 42 0.84 -7.25 3.40
C THR A 42 -0.53 -7.84 3.75
N ASP A 43 -0.92 -7.80 5.02
CA ASP A 43 -2.21 -8.31 5.48
C ASP A 43 -3.38 -7.49 4.96
N LYS A 44 -3.25 -6.15 4.84
CA LYS A 44 -4.24 -5.30 4.18
C LYS A 44 -4.42 -5.70 2.72
N ILE A 45 -3.34 -5.86 1.95
CA ILE A 45 -3.41 -6.29 0.55
C ILE A 45 -4.03 -7.68 0.41
N LYS A 46 -3.66 -8.63 1.27
CA LYS A 46 -4.27 -9.97 1.26
C LYS A 46 -5.78 -9.94 1.49
N LYS A 47 -6.26 -9.06 2.37
CA LYS A 47 -7.70 -8.87 2.64
C LYS A 47 -8.43 -8.23 1.46
N LEU A 48 -7.80 -7.26 0.79
CA LEU A 48 -8.36 -6.61 -0.40
C LEU A 48 -8.36 -7.55 -1.62
N GLY A 49 -7.47 -8.55 -1.65
CA GLY A 49 -7.35 -9.48 -2.75
C GLY A 49 -6.69 -8.87 -3.99
N PRO A 50 -6.56 -9.65 -5.07
CA PRO A 50 -5.94 -9.20 -6.32
C PRO A 50 -6.80 -8.10 -6.97
N VAL A 51 -6.14 -7.14 -7.62
CA VAL A 51 -6.78 -6.02 -8.33
C VAL A 51 -7.67 -6.51 -9.48
N HIS A 52 -7.27 -7.60 -10.14
CA HIS A 52 -8.04 -8.22 -11.21
C HIS A 52 -8.35 -9.67 -10.83
N SER A 53 -9.64 -9.98 -10.71
CA SER A 53 -10.12 -11.36 -10.65
C SER A 53 -9.99 -11.96 -12.05
N LYS A 54 -8.98 -12.83 -12.21
CA LYS A 54 -8.47 -13.46 -13.44
C LYS A 54 -7.45 -12.61 -14.19
N ALA A 55 -6.36 -13.28 -14.58
CA ALA A 55 -5.42 -12.79 -15.56
C ALA A 55 -6.20 -12.16 -16.72
N GLN A 56 -6.01 -10.86 -16.91
CA GLN A 56 -6.34 -10.18 -18.15
C GLN A 56 -5.78 -11.06 -19.30
N PRO A 57 -6.54 -11.36 -20.36
CA PRO A 57 -6.00 -12.12 -21.49
C PRO A 57 -4.74 -11.47 -22.08
#